data_AF-A0AAX4K0M3-F1
#
_entry.id   AF-A0AAX4K0M3-F1
#
_cell.length_a   1.000
_cell.length_b   1.000
_cell.length_c   1.000
_cell.angle_alpha   90.00
_cell.angle_beta   90.00
_cell.angle_gamma   90.00
#
_symmetry.space_group_name_H-M   'P 1'
#
loop_
_entity.id
_entity.type
_entity.pdbx_description
1 polymer ?
#
loop_
_entity_poly.entity_id
_entity_poly.type
_entity_poly.pdbx_seq_one_letter_code
_entity_poly.pdbx_strand_id
1 'polypeptide(L)'
;MHAPLGNPDRQLACAELIQALEECHAQGMVARLTGVCNTQKKALSMCLRKERKDREARNHETAKLRTIKKKEVWEKLEQEKSQEGI
;
A
#
# COMPACT_ATOMS: atom_id res chain seq x y z
N MET A 1 10.95 -16.67 -4.27
CA MET A 1 10.00 -16.15 -3.26
C MET A 1 9.82 -14.64 -3.47
N HIS A 2 8.78 -14.23 -4.21
CA HIS A 2 8.37 -12.82 -4.29
C HIS A 2 7.43 -12.52 -3.12
N ALA A 3 7.29 -11.25 -2.73
CA ALA A 3 6.25 -10.87 -1.77
C ALA A 3 4.87 -11.26 -2.32
N PRO A 4 3.88 -11.63 -1.48
CA PRO A 4 2.54 -11.94 -1.97
C PRO A 4 1.95 -10.72 -2.67
N LEU A 5 1.75 -10.84 -3.99
CA LEU A 5 1.17 -9.80 -4.85
C LEU A 5 -0.36 -9.81 -4.77
N GLY A 6 -0.92 -9.92 -3.56
CA GLY A 6 -2.37 -10.08 -3.34
C GLY A 6 -3.22 -8.83 -3.56
N ASN A 7 -2.73 -7.82 -4.29
CA ASN A 7 -3.49 -6.61 -4.61
C ASN A 7 -3.16 -6.17 -6.05
N PRO A 8 -4.18 -6.09 -6.93
CA PRO A 8 -3.99 -5.84 -8.37
C PRO A 8 -3.44 -4.43 -8.66
N ASP A 9 -3.78 -3.41 -7.87
CA ASP A 9 -3.25 -2.06 -8.06
C ASP A 9 -1.72 -2.01 -7.89
N ARG A 10 -1.19 -2.82 -6.96
CA ARG A 10 0.27 -2.97 -6.75
C ARG A 10 0.94 -3.69 -7.90
N GLN A 11 0.22 -4.62 -8.55
CA GLN A 11 0.72 -5.31 -9.73
C GLN A 11 0.82 -4.34 -10.91
N LEU A 12 -0.15 -3.42 -11.07
CA LEU A 12 -0.12 -2.41 -12.13
C LEU A 12 1.04 -1.41 -11.93
N ALA A 13 1.19 -0.84 -10.74
CA ALA A 13 2.22 0.18 -10.49
C ALA A 13 3.67 -0.35 -10.59
N CYS A 14 3.88 -1.64 -10.35
CA CYS A 14 5.19 -2.30 -10.43
C CYS A 14 5.26 -3.34 -11.57
N ALA A 15 4.36 -3.27 -12.56
CA ALA A 15 4.16 -4.32 -13.57
C ALA A 15 5.45 -4.68 -14.32
N GLU A 16 6.18 -3.66 -14.78
CA GLU A 16 7.44 -3.85 -15.53
C GLU A 16 8.51 -4.58 -14.69
N LEU A 17 8.57 -4.30 -13.39
CA LEU A 17 9.53 -4.94 -12.48
C LEU A 17 9.12 -6.36 -12.11
N ILE A 18 7.81 -6.64 -12.10
CA ILE A 18 7.26 -7.99 -11.95
C ILE A 18 7.63 -8.80 -13.19
N GLN A 19 7.32 -8.27 -14.37
CA GLN A 19 7.64 -8.91 -15.65
C GLN A 19 9.14 -9.19 -15.78
N ALA A 20 10.02 -8.21 -15.49
CA ALA A 20 11.46 -8.42 -15.54
C ALA A 20 11.95 -9.53 -14.59
N LEU A 21 11.32 -9.67 -13.41
CA LEU A 21 11.66 -10.75 -12.49
C LEU A 21 11.11 -12.10 -12.96
N GLU A 22 9.95 -12.12 -13.59
CA GLU A 22 9.35 -13.31 -14.19
C GLU A 22 10.17 -13.81 -15.38
N GLU A 23 10.60 -12.91 -16.27
CA GLU A 23 11.50 -13.21 -17.38
C GLU A 23 12.82 -13.80 -16.88
N CYS A 24 13.39 -13.26 -15.80
CA CYS A 24 14.59 -13.83 -15.19
C CYS A 24 14.33 -15.23 -14.60
N HIS A 25 13.19 -15.44 -13.94
CA HIS A 25 12.83 -16.75 -13.43
C HIS A 25 12.52 -17.77 -14.54
N ALA A 26 12.06 -17.33 -15.71
CA ALA A 26 11.80 -18.18 -16.88
C ALA A 26 13.08 -18.81 -17.45
N GLN A 27 14.26 -18.29 -17.10
CA GLN A 27 15.57 -18.86 -17.47
C GLN A 27 15.87 -20.19 -16.74
N GLY A 28 15.09 -20.54 -15.71
CA GLY A 28 15.14 -21.84 -15.06
C GLY A 28 15.46 -21.78 -13.56
N MET A 29 15.34 -22.94 -12.90
CA MET A 29 15.48 -23.04 -11.44
C MET A 29 16.88 -22.69 -10.94
N VAL A 30 17.93 -22.97 -11.72
CA VAL A 30 19.31 -22.65 -11.34
C VAL A 30 19.48 -21.13 -11.19
N ALA A 31 19.06 -20.33 -12.17
CA ALA A 31 19.14 -18.86 -12.12
C ALA A 31 18.39 -18.27 -10.92
N ARG A 32 17.27 -18.90 -10.53
CA ARG A 32 16.48 -18.51 -9.36
C ARG A 32 17.20 -18.76 -8.03
N LEU A 33 17.97 -19.84 -7.94
CA LEU A 33 18.62 -20.28 -6.71
C LEU A 33 20.03 -19.68 -6.54
N THR A 34 20.74 -19.43 -7.64
CA THR A 34 22.11 -18.87 -7.61
C THR A 34 22.16 -17.37 -7.39
N GLY A 35 21.01 -16.68 -7.38
CA GLY A 35 20.92 -15.25 -7.09
C GLY A 35 21.13 -14.33 -8.30
N VAL A 36 21.16 -14.88 -9.52
CA VAL A 36 21.26 -14.10 -10.77
C VAL A 36 20.13 -13.06 -10.88
N CYS A 37 18.92 -13.40 -10.40
CA CYS A 37 17.76 -12.51 -10.44
C CYS A 37 17.68 -11.48 -9.29
N ASN A 38 18.75 -11.31 -8.49
CA ASN A 38 18.70 -10.45 -7.30
C ASN A 38 18.53 -8.96 -7.62
N THR A 39 19.02 -8.49 -8.77
CA THR A 39 18.89 -7.09 -9.18
C THR A 39 17.44 -6.75 -9.45
N GLN A 40 16.75 -7.56 -10.26
CA GLN A 40 15.32 -7.42 -10.58
C GLN A 40 14.48 -7.55 -9.30
N LYS A 41 14.81 -8.54 -8.45
CA LYS A 41 14.15 -8.73 -7.14
C LYS A 41 14.30 -7.50 -6.25
N LYS A 42 15.48 -6.88 -6.19
CA LYS A 42 15.74 -5.69 -5.37
C LYS A 42 14.93 -4.50 -5.89
N ALA A 43 14.91 -4.28 -7.20
CA ALA A 43 14.12 -3.23 -7.82
C ALA A 43 12.62 -3.40 -7.51
N LEU A 44 12.06 -4.59 -7.74
CA LEU A 44 10.66 -4.89 -7.41
C LEU A 44 10.37 -4.66 -5.92
N SER A 45 11.28 -5.09 -5.05
CA SER A 45 11.12 -4.90 -3.60
C SER A 45 11.14 -3.43 -3.19
N MET A 46 11.88 -2.57 -3.88
CA MET A 46 11.87 -1.12 -3.63
C MET A 46 10.54 -0.50 -4.09
N CYS A 47 10.05 -0.87 -5.27
CA CYS A 47 8.77 -0.40 -5.78
C CYS A 47 7.62 -0.75 -4.83
N LEU A 48 7.49 -2.02 -4.44
CA LEU A 48 6.43 -2.47 -3.53
C LEU A 48 6.53 -1.84 -2.12
N ARG A 49 7.74 -1.50 -1.67
CA ARG A 49 7.93 -0.75 -0.42
C ARG A 49 7.46 0.69 -0.53
N LYS A 50 7.72 1.36 -1.66
CA LYS A 50 7.22 2.70 -1.93
C LYS A 50 5.69 2.72 -1.94
N GLU A 51 5.07 1.83 -2.71
CA GLU A 51 3.60 1.69 -2.76
C GLU A 51 2.96 1.44 -1.39
N ARG A 52 3.63 0.67 -0.53
CA ARG A 52 3.19 0.47 0.85
C ARG A 52 3.19 1.77 1.63
N LYS A 53 4.28 2.55 1.58
CA LYS A 53 4.41 3.83 2.28
C LYS A 53 3.39 4.85 1.77
N ASP A 54 3.20 4.94 0.46
CA ASP A 54 2.26 5.89 -0.14
C ASP A 54 0.81 5.56 0.24
N ARG A 55 0.45 4.27 0.35
CA ARG A 55 -0.84 3.86 0.89
C ARG A 55 -0.97 4.16 2.38
N GLU A 56 0.07 3.89 3.16
CA GLU A 56 0.07 4.18 4.60
C GLU A 56 -0.14 5.68 4.86
N ALA A 57 0.53 6.55 4.09
CA ALA A 57 0.34 7.99 4.14
C ALA A 57 -1.11 8.39 3.79
N ARG A 58 -1.67 7.85 2.69
CA ARG A 58 -3.08 8.11 2.31
C ARG A 58 -4.07 7.65 3.38
N ASN A 59 -3.84 6.48 3.97
CA ASN A 59 -4.67 5.93 5.04
C ASN A 59 -4.58 6.80 6.30
N HIS A 60 -3.38 7.27 6.64
CA HIS A 60 -3.14 8.16 7.77
C HIS A 60 -3.88 9.49 7.61
N GLU A 61 -3.76 10.13 6.45
CA GLU A 61 -4.48 11.39 6.18
C GLU A 61 -6.00 11.17 6.18
N THR A 62 -6.48 10.07 5.59
CA THR A 62 -7.90 9.70 5.63
C THR A 62 -8.38 9.47 7.08
N ALA A 63 -7.57 8.83 7.92
CA ALA A 63 -7.88 8.60 9.32
C ALA A 63 -7.96 9.91 10.10
N LYS A 64 -7.04 10.85 9.89
CA LYS A 64 -7.10 12.19 10.48
C LYS A 64 -8.39 12.92 10.10
N LEU A 65 -8.73 12.95 8.82
CA LEU A 65 -9.95 13.59 8.33
C LEU A 65 -11.21 12.96 8.95
N ARG A 66 -11.23 11.63 9.09
CA ARG A 66 -12.33 10.93 9.79
C ARG A 66 -12.41 11.33 11.26
N THR A 67 -11.27 11.47 11.94
CA THR A 67 -11.24 11.91 13.34
C THR A 67 -11.75 13.34 13.51
N ILE A 68 -11.35 14.27 12.64
CA ILE A 68 -11.83 15.66 12.65
C ILE A 68 -13.35 15.69 12.44
N LYS A 69 -13.85 15.04 11.38
CA LYS A 69 -15.29 14.97 11.10
C LYS A 69 -16.10 14.38 12.24
N LYS A 70 -15.56 13.34 12.89
CA LYS A 70 -16.21 12.76 14.08
C LYS A 70 -16.34 13.81 15.18
N LYS A 71 -15.26 14.53 15.52
CA LYS A 71 -15.30 15.58 16.55
C LYS A 71 -16.31 16.67 16.22
N GLU A 72 -16.30 17.17 14.99
CA GLU A 72 -17.27 18.19 14.54
C GLU A 72 -18.72 17.72 14.67
N VAL A 73 -19.01 16.45 14.36
CA VAL A 73 -20.35 15.88 14.52
C VAL A 73 -20.73 15.75 16.00
N TRP A 74 -19.81 15.29 16.86
CA TRP A 74 -20.07 15.20 18.30
C TRP A 74 -20.31 16.58 18.93
N GLU A 75 -19.49 17.58 18.59
CA GLU A 75 -19.64 18.96 19.06
C GLU A 75 -20.99 19.56 18.64
N LYS A 76 -21.43 19.33 17.40
CA LYS A 76 -22.75 19.76 16.92
C LYS A 76 -23.88 19.10 17.71
N LEU A 77 -23.81 17.79 17.93
CA LEU A 77 -24.81 17.07 18.72
C LEU A 77 -24.87 17.55 20.17
N GLU A 78 -23.73 17.90 20.77
CA GLU A 78 -23.68 18.49 22.12
C GLU A 78 -24.30 19.89 22.15
N GLN A 79 -24.03 20.72 21.14
CA GLN A 79 -24.64 22.04 20.99
C GLN A 79 -26.15 21.94 20.82
N GLU A 80 -26.63 21.09 19.90
CA GLU A 80 -28.06 20.82 19.67
C GLU A 80 -28.74 20.36 20.97
N LYS A 81 -28.16 19.39 21.69
CA LYS A 81 -28.68 18.94 23.00
C LYS A 81 -28.76 20.06 24.03
N SER A 82 -27.75 20.94 24.09
CA SER A 82 -27.76 22.07 25.03
C SER A 82 -28.77 23.16 24.67
N GLN A 83 -29.09 23.31 23.38
CA GLN A 83 -30.09 24.27 22.88
C GLN A 83 -31.53 23.74 23.00
N GLU A 84 -31.72 22.42 22.92
CA GLU A 84 -33.03 21.77 23.02
C GLU A 84 -33.54 21.53 24.45
N GLY A 85 -32.74 21.87 25.47
CA GLY A 85 -33.21 22.14 26.84
C GLY A 85 -34.22 21.14 27.44
N ILE A 86 -33.70 20.05 28.01
CA ILE A 86 -34.03 19.67 29.39
C ILE A 86 -32.76 19.89 30.22
#